data_AF-A0A960ZZ31-F1
#
_entry.id   AF-A0A960ZZ31-F1
#
_cell.length_a   1.000
_cell.length_b   1.000
_cell.length_c   1.000
_cell.angle_alpha   90.00
_cell.angle_beta   90.00
_cell.angle_gamma   90.00
#
_symmetry.space_group_name_H-M   'P 1'
#
loop_
_entity.id
_entity.type
_entity.pdbx_description
1 polymer ?
#
loop_
_entity_poly.entity_id
_entity_poly.type
_entity_poly.pdbx_seq_one_letter_code
_entity_poly.pdbx_strand_id
1 'polypeptide(L)'
;MELSLEEKIRNLFLSEDPIGIYFPEDHNEDEYDLEINVILPRLSECKTVVEIQEVLWEVFVKFFGEDVAGSKERYARLAEKINAFR
;
A
#
# COMPACT_ATOMS: atom_id res chain seq x y z
N MET A 1 -19.92 2.15 12.20
CA MET A 1 -19.53 2.98 11.04
C MET A 1 -18.70 2.10 10.11
N GLU A 2 -18.86 2.24 8.80
CA GLU A 2 -17.96 1.60 7.85
C GLU A 2 -16.64 2.38 7.78
N LEU A 3 -15.51 1.69 7.68
CA LEU A 3 -14.20 2.32 7.47
C LEU A 3 -14.12 2.96 6.09
N SER A 4 -13.46 4.12 6.00
CA SER A 4 -13.06 4.73 4.73
C SER A 4 -12.06 3.84 3.97
N LEU A 5 -11.91 4.09 2.66
CA LEU A 5 -10.93 3.36 1.85
C LEU A 5 -9.50 3.57 2.37
N GLU A 6 -9.16 4.79 2.78
CA GLU A 6 -7.88 5.13 3.38
C GLU A 6 -7.61 4.31 4.65
N GLU A 7 -8.56 4.25 5.58
CA GLU A 7 -8.43 3.45 6.81
C GLU A 7 -8.32 1.95 6.52
N LYS A 8 -9.07 1.43 5.53
CA LYS A 8 -8.96 0.03 5.10
C LYS A 8 -7.55 -0.28 4.55
N ILE A 9 -6.98 0.63 3.76
CA ILE A 9 -5.62 0.47 3.19
C ILE A 9 -4.56 0.61 4.27
N ARG A 10 -4.67 1.61 5.16
CA ARG A 10 -3.76 1.80 6.30
C ARG A 10 -3.69 0.53 7.15
N ASN A 11 -4.85 0.02 7.59
CA ASN A 11 -4.91 -1.21 8.37
C ASN A 11 -4.30 -2.40 7.62
N LEU A 12 -4.51 -2.49 6.30
CA LEU A 12 -3.88 -3.51 5.49
C LEU A 12 -2.35 -3.38 5.50
N PHE A 13 -1.81 -2.18 5.31
CA PHE A 13 -0.37 -1.93 5.25
C PHE A 13 0.31 -2.17 6.59
N LEU A 14 -0.30 -1.75 7.70
CA LEU A 14 0.22 -2.05 9.04
C LEU A 14 0.22 -3.56 9.33
N SER A 15 -0.75 -4.31 8.77
CA SER A 15 -0.84 -5.76 8.98
C SER A 15 0.09 -6.60 8.08
N GLU A 16 0.35 -6.13 6.86
CA GLU A 16 1.19 -6.86 5.88
C GLU A 16 2.63 -6.37 5.85
N ASP A 17 2.88 -5.13 6.29
CA ASP A 17 4.19 -4.47 6.41
C ASP A 17 5.10 -4.79 5.21
N PRO A 18 4.73 -4.33 3.99
CA PRO A 18 5.30 -4.84 2.75
C PRO A 18 6.82 -4.67 2.66
N ILE A 19 7.41 -3.71 3.38
CA ILE A 19 8.86 -3.47 3.37
C ILE A 19 9.52 -3.59 4.75
N GLY A 20 8.79 -4.00 5.79
CA GLY A 20 9.39 -4.31 7.09
C GLY A 20 9.76 -3.07 7.92
N ILE A 21 9.02 -1.97 7.80
CA ILE A 21 9.34 -0.69 8.49
C ILE A 21 8.32 -0.29 9.54
N TYR A 22 7.23 -1.05 9.70
CA TYR A 22 6.26 -0.78 10.75
C TYR A 22 6.66 -1.45 12.08
N PHE A 23 6.76 -0.64 13.14
CA PHE A 23 7.17 -1.08 14.49
C PHE A 23 6.06 -0.72 15.50
N PRO A 24 5.14 -1.64 15.83
CA PRO A 24 3.98 -1.36 16.68
C PRO A 24 4.31 -0.74 18.04
N GLU A 25 5.48 -1.05 18.61
CA GLU A 25 5.99 -0.49 19.86
C GLU A 25 6.26 1.02 19.80
N ASP A 26 6.48 1.56 18.60
CA ASP A 26 6.78 2.98 18.38
C ASP A 26 5.52 3.82 18.17
N HIS A 27 4.33 3.20 18.21
CA HIS A 27 3.03 3.86 18.02
C HIS A 27 2.92 4.68 16.72
N ASN A 28 3.62 4.26 15.67
CA ASN A 28 3.64 4.89 14.33
C ASN A 28 2.55 4.33 13.41
N GLU A 29 1.29 4.47 13.80
CA GLU A 29 0.14 4.01 12.98
C GLU A 29 0.03 4.73 11.62
N ASP A 30 0.75 5.84 11.46
CA ASP A 30 0.85 6.67 10.26
C ASP A 30 2.07 6.38 9.37
N GLU A 31 2.83 5.30 9.65
CA GLU A 31 4.11 4.97 8.97
C GLU A 31 4.03 4.99 7.43
N TYR A 32 2.87 4.63 6.87
CA TYR A 32 2.65 4.56 5.43
C TYR A 32 1.74 5.66 4.85
N ASP A 33 1.39 6.67 5.64
CA ASP A 33 0.38 7.67 5.25
C ASP A 33 0.83 8.50 4.03
N LEU A 34 2.13 8.75 3.88
CA LEU A 34 2.65 9.48 2.73
C LEU A 34 2.45 8.69 1.43
N GLU A 35 2.70 7.39 1.44
CA GLU A 35 2.51 6.51 0.29
C GLU A 35 1.02 6.34 -0.01
N ILE A 36 0.20 6.13 1.02
CA ILE A 36 -1.25 5.96 0.89
C ILE A 36 -1.87 7.20 0.24
N ASN A 37 -1.46 8.40 0.63
CA ASN A 37 -1.93 9.66 0.04
C ASN A 37 -1.59 9.79 -1.46
N VAL A 38 -0.50 9.17 -1.91
CA VAL A 38 -0.13 9.13 -3.34
C VAL A 38 -0.85 8.00 -4.08
N ILE A 39 -1.08 6.87 -3.42
CA ILE A 39 -1.76 5.69 -3.99
C ILE A 39 -3.25 5.96 -4.21
N LEU A 40 -3.95 6.53 -3.22
CA LEU A 40 -5.40 6.71 -3.23
C LEU A 40 -5.97 7.36 -4.50
N PRO A 41 -5.48 8.54 -4.97
CA PRO A 41 -6.01 9.13 -6.19
C PRO A 41 -5.77 8.26 -7.43
N ARG A 42 -4.65 7.53 -7.48
CA ARG A 42 -4.27 6.65 -8.60
C ARG A 42 -5.11 5.36 -8.64
N LEU A 43 -5.58 4.86 -7.49
CA LEU A 43 -6.44 3.68 -7.43
C LEU A 43 -7.75 3.86 -8.20
N SER A 44 -8.28 5.08 -8.25
CA SER A 44 -9.52 5.38 -8.99
C SER A 44 -9.41 5.15 -10.50
N GLU A 45 -8.20 5.17 -11.04
CA GLU A 45 -7.90 4.96 -12.46
C GLU A 45 -7.61 3.50 -12.78
N CYS A 46 -7.23 2.70 -11.77
CA CYS A 46 -6.89 1.29 -11.93
C CYS A 46 -8.16 0.45 -12.14
N LYS A 47 -8.20 -0.40 -13.17
CA LYS A 47 -9.33 -1.30 -13.49
C LYS A 47 -9.03 -2.75 -13.15
N THR A 48 -7.76 -3.08 -12.99
CA THR A 48 -7.26 -4.44 -12.78
C THR A 48 -6.34 -4.53 -11.56
N VAL A 49 -6.24 -5.72 -10.99
CA VAL A 49 -5.29 -6.02 -9.90
C VAL A 49 -3.84 -5.71 -10.32
N VAL A 50 -3.51 -5.97 -11.59
CA VAL A 50 -2.16 -5.71 -12.14
C VAL A 50 -1.85 -4.22 -12.15
N GLU A 51 -2.80 -3.35 -12.53
CA GLU A 51 -2.60 -1.89 -12.47
C GLU A 51 -2.45 -1.40 -11.03
N ILE A 52 -3.21 -1.95 -10.08
CA ILE A 52 -3.03 -1.64 -8.66
C ILE A 52 -1.62 -2.05 -8.20
N GLN A 53 -1.20 -3.27 -8.53
CA GLN A 53 0.13 -3.79 -8.18
C GLN A 53 1.24 -2.88 -8.72
N GLU A 54 1.11 -2.42 -9.97
CA GLU A 54 2.04 -1.49 -10.58
C GLU A 54 2.10 -0.16 -9.80
N VAL A 55 0.93 0.43 -9.49
CA VAL A 55 0.84 1.67 -8.72
C VAL A 55 1.49 1.52 -7.33
N LEU A 56 1.23 0.41 -6.64
CA LEU A 56 1.84 0.13 -5.35
C LEU A 56 3.36 0.09 -5.48
N TRP A 57 3.88 -0.74 -6.36
CA TRP A 57 5.32 -0.89 -6.53
C TRP A 57 6.01 0.43 -6.93
N GLU A 58 5.46 1.16 -7.89
CA GLU A 58 6.01 2.45 -8.32
C GLU A 58 6.08 3.48 -7.19
N VAL A 59 5.04 3.54 -6.34
CA VAL A 59 5.03 4.47 -5.20
C VAL A 59 6.10 4.05 -4.19
N PHE A 60 6.19 2.77 -3.85
CA PHE A 60 7.24 2.32 -2.94
C PHE A 60 8.66 2.52 -3.50
N VAL A 61 8.88 2.27 -4.79
CA VAL A 61 10.17 2.56 -5.45
C VAL A 61 10.47 4.06 -5.40
N LYS A 62 9.47 4.92 -5.61
CA LYS A 62 9.65 6.37 -5.54
C LYS A 62 10.06 6.86 -4.15
N PHE A 63 9.49 6.28 -3.09
CA PHE A 63 9.74 6.71 -1.71
C PHE A 63 10.99 6.07 -1.09
N PHE A 64 11.24 4.79 -1.38
CA PHE A 64 12.26 4.00 -0.70
C PHE A 64 13.40 3.50 -1.61
N GLY A 65 13.28 3.70 -2.93
CA GLY A 65 14.19 3.13 -3.92
C GLY A 65 13.90 1.65 -4.21
N GLU A 66 14.38 1.18 -5.36
CA GLU A 66 14.16 -0.20 -5.83
C GLU A 66 14.76 -1.25 -4.90
N ASP A 67 15.92 -0.95 -4.28
CA ASP A 67 16.60 -1.86 -3.36
C ASP A 67 15.75 -2.20 -2.11
N VAL A 68 14.99 -1.22 -1.61
CA VAL A 68 14.14 -1.39 -0.42
C VAL A 68 12.76 -1.91 -0.82
N ALA A 69 12.15 -1.31 -1.84
CA ALA A 69 10.84 -1.72 -2.36
C ALA A 69 10.83 -3.17 -2.85
N GLY A 70 11.95 -3.65 -3.41
CA GLY A 70 12.07 -4.99 -3.94
C GLY A 70 11.23 -5.20 -5.21
N SER A 71 10.88 -6.45 -5.49
CA SER A 71 10.21 -6.79 -6.75
C SER A 71 8.71 -6.48 -6.73
N LYS A 72 8.12 -6.33 -7.91
CA LYS A 72 6.68 -6.10 -8.10
C LYS A 72 5.83 -7.19 -7.45
N GLU A 73 6.29 -8.44 -7.50
CA GLU A 73 5.56 -9.62 -6.99
C GLU A 73 5.27 -9.52 -5.48
N ARG A 74 6.13 -8.80 -4.73
CA ARG A 74 5.91 -8.50 -3.31
C ARG A 74 4.57 -7.82 -3.05
N TYR A 75 4.08 -7.02 -4.00
CA TYR A 75 2.85 -6.24 -3.87
C TYR A 75 1.60 -6.95 -4.41
N ALA A 76 1.74 -8.15 -4.99
CA ALA A 76 0.62 -8.87 -5.61
C ALA A 76 -0.52 -9.14 -4.61
N ARG A 77 -0.19 -9.63 -3.41
CA ARG A 77 -1.17 -9.92 -2.37
C ARG A 77 -1.88 -8.66 -1.86
N LEU A 78 -1.15 -7.55 -1.70
CA LEU A 78 -1.74 -6.26 -1.31
C LEU A 78 -2.71 -5.78 -2.39
N ALA A 79 -2.32 -5.87 -3.66
CA ALA A 79 -3.15 -5.46 -4.79
C ALA A 79 -4.45 -6.26 -4.89
N GLU A 80 -4.39 -7.59 -4.70
CA GLU A 80 -5.58 -8.45 -4.66
C GLU A 80 -6.55 -8.04 -3.55
N LYS A 81 -6.02 -7.80 -2.35
CA LYS A 81 -6.82 -7.39 -1.19
C LYS A 81 -7.46 -6.03 -1.42
N ILE A 82 -6.69 -5.03 -1.86
CA ILE A 82 -7.22 -3.69 -2.17
C ILE A 82 -8.32 -3.78 -3.23
N ASN A 83 -8.12 -4.57 -4.29
CA ASN A 83 -9.13 -4.72 -5.33
C ASN A 83 -10.44 -5.32 -4.82
N ALA A 84 -10.39 -6.14 -3.76
CA ALA A 84 -11.56 -6.81 -3.21
C ALA A 84 -12.46 -5.91 -2.35
N PHE A 85 -11.95 -4.77 -1.85
CA PHE A 85 -12.70 -3.90 -0.93
C PHE A 85 -12.73 -2.41 -1.31
N ARG A 86 -12.09 -2.03 -2.42
CA ARG A 86 -12.15 -0.67 -2.96
C ARG A 86 -13.47 -0.37 -3.67
#